data_AF-A0A3M1DKE1-F1
#
_entry.id   AF-A0A3M1DKE1-F1
#
_cell.length_a   1.000
_cell.length_b   1.000
_cell.length_c   1.000
_cell.angle_alpha   90.00
_cell.angle_beta   90.00
_cell.angle_gamma   90.00
#
_symmetry.space_group_name_H-M   'P 1'
#
loop_
_entity.id
_entity.type
_entity.pdbx_description
1 polymer ?
#
loop_
_entity_poly.entity_id
_entity_poly.type
_entity_poly.pdbx_seq_one_letter_code
_entity_poly.pdbx_strand_id
1 'polypeptide(L)' 'LLVGGNNERAKPQIGGQRSGYGLLLLGDGRGGFRPLSPAESGVLIPGEMRHILRLDDRWVVVRNDDTPVVLRAGK' A
#
# COMPACT_ATOMS: atom_id res chain seq x y z
N LEU A 1 7.45 -0.77 6.76
CA LEU A 1 6.10 -0.16 6.86
C LEU A 1 5.46 -0.16 5.48
N LEU A 2 4.25 -0.68 5.34
CA LEU A 2 3.50 -0.64 4.08
C LEU A 2 2.48 0.51 4.15
N VAL A 3 2.50 1.39 3.16
CA VAL A 3 1.60 2.54 3.04
C VAL A 3 0.68 2.34 1.84
N GLY A 4 -0.62 2.55 2.04
CA GLY A 4 -1.64 2.51 1.00
C GLY A 4 -2.34 3.85 0.85
N GLY A 5 -3.37 3.89 0.01
CA GLY A 5 -4.16 5.09 -0.23
C GLY A 5 -4.99 4.98 -1.50
N ASN A 6 -5.09 6.11 -2.19
CA ASN A 6 -6.08 6.43 -3.22
C ASN A 6 -7.49 6.64 -2.64
N ASN A 7 -8.16 7.66 -3.17
CA ASN A 7 -9.51 8.01 -2.80
C ASN A 7 -10.21 8.68 -3.98
N GLU A 8 -11.09 7.94 -4.64
CA GLU A 8 -11.86 8.41 -5.78
C GLU A 8 -13.02 9.29 -5.36
N ARG A 9 -13.56 9.06 -4.16
CA ARG A 9 -14.73 9.76 -3.60
C ARG A 9 -14.29 10.95 -2.73
N ALA A 10 -13.21 11.62 -3.13
CA ALA A 10 -12.80 12.87 -2.52
C ALA A 10 -13.82 13.99 -2.83
N LYS A 11 -13.87 15.03 -1.99
CA LYS A 11 -14.68 16.22 -2.30
C LYS A 11 -14.27 16.81 -3.65
N PRO A 12 -15.19 17.37 -4.45
CA PRO A 12 -14.86 17.89 -5.79
C PRO A 12 -13.70 18.88 -5.81
N GLN A 13 -13.55 19.71 -4.77
CA GLN A 13 -12.49 20.72 -4.68
C GLN A 13 -11.09 20.11 -4.47
N ILE A 14 -11.00 18.87 -3.99
CA ILE A 14 -9.72 18.16 -3.74
C ILE A 14 -9.33 17.30 -4.95
N GLY A 15 -10.32 16.82 -5.71
CA GLY A 15 -10.11 15.90 -6.82
C GLY A 15 -9.78 14.47 -6.37
N GLY A 16 -10.03 13.50 -7.24
CA GLY A 16 -9.76 12.08 -6.96
C GLY A 16 -8.27 11.77 -6.94
N GLN A 17 -7.84 10.96 -5.96
CA GLN A 17 -6.46 10.50 -5.82
C GLN A 17 -6.35 9.08 -6.38
N ARG A 18 -5.64 8.89 -7.51
CA ARG A 18 -5.61 7.61 -8.24
C ARG A 18 -4.21 7.06 -8.54
N SER A 19 -3.16 7.83 -8.30
CA SER A 19 -1.80 7.49 -8.77
C SER A 19 -0.95 6.69 -7.78
N GLY A 20 -1.50 6.31 -6.62
CA GLY A 20 -0.79 5.47 -5.64
C GLY A 20 -0.80 3.99 -6.06
N TYR A 21 0.34 3.32 -5.90
CA TYR A 21 0.50 1.88 -6.16
C TYR A 21 0.90 1.07 -4.91
N GLY A 22 0.76 1.68 -3.73
CA GLY A 22 1.38 1.21 -2.49
C GLY A 22 2.86 1.61 -2.42
N LEU A 23 3.34 1.81 -1.19
CA LEU A 23 4.74 2.17 -0.94
C LEU A 23 5.27 1.35 0.23
N LEU A 24 6.34 0.59 -0.03
CA LEU A 24 7.07 -0.11 1.02
C LEU A 24 8.24 0.75 1.50
N LEU A 25 8.21 1.06 2.78
CA LEU A 25 9.27 1.78 3.47
C LEU A 25 10.12 0.80 4.28
N LEU A 26 11.40 0.68 3.91
CA LEU A 26 12.39 -0.11 4.64
C LEU A 26 12.87 0.69 5.85
N GLY A 27 12.58 0.19 7.04
CA GLY A 27 13.02 0.80 8.30
C GLY A 27 14.47 0.42 8.62
N ASP A 28 15.22 1.36 9.20
CA ASP A 28 16.59 1.13 9.67
C ASP A 28 16.69 0.71 11.16
N GLY A 29 15.55 0.60 11.85
CA GLY A 29 15.47 0.28 13.29
C GLY A 29 15.77 1.45 14.23
N ARG A 30 16.09 2.63 13.71
CA ARG A 30 16.40 3.87 14.45
C ARG A 30 15.41 5.00 14.17
N GLY A 31 14.30 4.67 13.49
CA GLY A 31 13.26 5.61 13.09
C GLY A 31 13.44 6.19 11.68
N GLY A 32 14.52 5.83 10.97
CA GLY A 32 14.70 6.15 9.57
C GLY A 32 13.94 5.19 8.65
N PHE A 33 13.44 5.73 7.55
CA PHE A 33 12.72 4.98 6.52
C PHE A 33 13.25 5.34 5.14
N ARG A 34 13.62 4.32 4.36
CA ARG A 34 13.97 4.46 2.94
C ARG A 34 12.81 3.93 2.08
N PRO A 35 12.29 4.70 1.11
CA PRO A 35 11.32 4.18 0.17
C PRO A 35 11.98 3.14 -0.75
N LEU A 36 11.29 2.03 -0.98
CA LEU A 36 11.65 1.04 -1.99
C LEU A 36 10.82 1.26 -3.24
N SER A 37 11.46 1.20 -4.41
CA SER A 37 10.76 1.18 -5.69
C SER A 37 9.89 -0.09 -5.84
N PRO A 38 8.92 -0.10 -6.78
CA PRO A 38 8.18 -1.32 -7.10
C PRO A 38 9.10 -2.47 -7.53
N ALA A 39 10.20 -2.16 -8.24
CA ALA A 39 11.18 -3.16 -8.66
C ALA A 39 11.96 -3.78 -7.48
N GLU A 40 12.31 -2.98 -6.47
CA GLU A 40 12.99 -3.46 -5.26
C GLU A 40 12.04 -4.23 -4.32
N SER A 41 10.79 -3.77 -4.19
CA SER A 41 9.85 -4.28 -3.18
C SER A 41 8.92 -5.38 -3.70
N GLY A 42 8.71 -5.46 -5.01
CA GLY A 42 7.63 -6.25 -5.60
C GLY A 42 6.23 -5.72 -5.29
N VAL A 43 6.09 -4.54 -4.67
CA VAL A 43 4.81 -3.95 -4.30
C VAL A 43 4.30 -3.09 -5.45
N LEU A 44 3.20 -3.54 -6.06
CA LEU A 44 2.44 -2.79 -7.07
C LEU A 44 0.96 -3.14 -6.92
N ILE A 45 0.21 -2.29 -6.24
CA ILE A 45 -1.21 -2.46 -5.93
C ILE A 45 -1.97 -1.25 -6.46
N PRO A 46 -2.59 -1.34 -7.66
CA PRO A 46 -3.38 -0.24 -8.19
C PRO A 46 -4.71 -0.08 -7.45
N GLY A 47 -5.36 1.05 -7.63
CA GLY A 47 -6.70 1.32 -7.11
C GLY A 47 -6.75 1.67 -5.62
N GLU A 48 -7.96 1.74 -5.07
CA GLU A 48 -8.19 2.20 -3.69
C GLU A 48 -7.89 1.12 -2.65
N MET A 49 -6.93 1.39 -1.77
CA MET A 49 -6.59 0.55 -0.63
C MET A 49 -7.26 1.12 0.63
N ARG A 50 -8.16 0.34 1.25
CA ARG A 50 -8.97 0.79 2.40
C ARG A 50 -8.40 0.33 3.73
N HIS A 51 -7.89 -0.90 3.78
CA HIS A 51 -7.25 -1.44 4.98
C HIS A 51 -6.04 -2.29 4.60
N ILE A 52 -5.07 -2.32 5.51
CA ILE A 52 -3.89 -3.18 5.42
C ILE A 52 -3.84 -3.97 6.72
N LEU A 53 -3.94 -5.30 6.59
CA LEU A 53 -3.91 -6.23 7.70
C LEU A 53 -2.65 -7.09 7.61
N ARG A 54 -2.06 -7.40 8.77
CA ARG A 54 -0.96 -8.36 8.87
C ARG A 54 -1.53 -9.66 9.43
N LEU A 55 -1.44 -10.74 8.66
CA LEU A 55 -1.84 -12.10 9.07
C LEU A 55 -0.65 -13.02 8.87
N ASP A 56 -0.03 -13.47 9.96
CA ASP A 56 1.18 -14.30 9.96
C ASP A 56 2.29 -13.74 9.04
N ASP A 57 2.66 -14.50 8.00
CA ASP A 57 3.64 -14.15 6.99
C ASP A 57 3.06 -13.30 5.85
N ARG A 58 1.79 -12.89 5.90
CA ARG A 58 1.11 -12.17 4.81
C ARG A 58 0.65 -10.76 5.18
N TRP A 59 0.63 -9.89 4.18
CA TRP A 59 -0.08 -8.63 4.20
C TRP A 59 -1.32 -8.79 3.35
N VAL A 60 -2.49 -8.48 3.91
CA VAL A 60 -3.76 -8.46 3.21
C VAL A 60 -4.19 -7.01 3.02
N VAL A 61 -4.23 -6.57 1.77
CA VAL A 61 -4.64 -5.22 1.39
C VAL A 61 -6.08 -5.30 0.90
N VAL A 62 -7.01 -4.80 1.71
CA VAL A 62 -8.43 -4.72 1.38
C VAL A 62 -8.67 -3.51 0.47
N ARG A 63 -9.43 -3.72 -0.60
CA ARG A 63 -9.66 -2.72 -1.63
C ARG A 63 -11.13 -2.31 -1.71
N ASN A 64 -11.38 -1.08 -2.16
CA ASN A 64 -12.74 -0.58 -2.36
C ASN A 64 -13.40 -1.30 -3.53
N ASP A 65 -14.54 -1.96 -3.32
CA ASP A 65 -15.33 -2.64 -4.36
C ASP A 65 -14.51 -3.59 -5.25
N ASP A 66 -13.41 -4.14 -4.74
CA ASP A 66 -12.50 -5.02 -5.46
C ASP A 66 -11.92 -6.11 -4.55
N THR A 67 -11.31 -7.12 -5.16
CA THR A 67 -10.72 -8.27 -4.47
C THR A 67 -9.49 -7.85 -3.66
N PRO A 68 -9.34 -8.33 -2.41
CA PRO A 68 -8.15 -8.10 -1.62
C PRO A 68 -6.88 -8.61 -2.30
N VAL A 69 -5.78 -7.88 -2.15
CA VAL A 69 -4.45 -8.33 -2.60
C VAL A 69 -3.69 -8.92 -1.43
N VAL A 70 -3.12 -10.10 -1.62
CA VAL A 70 -2.32 -10.79 -0.61
C VAL A 70 -0.86 -10.78 -1.03
N LEU A 71 -0.02 -10.12 -0.23
CA LEU A 71 1.43 -10.13 -0.40
C LEU A 71 2.04 -11.06 0.65
N ARG A 72 3.04 -11.86 0.27
CA ARG A 72 3.90 -12.51 1.25
C ARG A 72 4.91 -11.48 1.75
N ALA A 73 5.07 -11.38 3.06
CA ALA A 73 6.27 -10.76 3.60
C ALA A 73 7.44 -11.66 3.22
N GLY A 74 8.45 -11.07 2.58
CA GLY A 74 9.72 -11.77 2.36
C GLY A 74 10.29 -12.28 3.68
N LYS A 75 11.09 -13.35 3.59
CA LYS A 75 11.98 -13.73 4.69
C LYS A 75 12.92 -12.57 5.01
#